data_AF-A0A7W7V944-F1
#
_entry.id   AF-A0A7W7V944-F1
#
_cell.length_a   1.000
_cell.length_b   1.000
_cell.length_c   1.000
_cell.angle_alpha   90.00
_cell.angle_beta   90.00
_cell.angle_gamma   90.00
#
_symmetry.space_group_name_H-M   'P 1'
#
loop_
_entity.id
_entity.type
_entity.pdbx_description
1 polymer ?
#
loop_
_entity_poly.entity_id
_entity_poly.type
_entity_poly.pdbx_seq_one_letter_code
_entity_poly.pdbx_strand_id
1 'polypeptide(L)'
;MGRFDRHTLVPGWDQQRLAGATVVVCGTGALGSQCAQALALAGVGRLVLCDPDDVSESNLSRAPLFRADDVGRPKAPTAARRLAELSPVTRVDARTAPLVSGVGLAELRDASLVVGCLDSLAARLQLAGRCLLAGATLLDGGTSPWGGEVRLYEPSGPCFGCGLTDRDRAVRDDPWACADAVVPETGASAPVSALIGSWLAVTAVRLLCGADTTPGLVRVDAAGGTAVPVTVRRDPGCPLHTRIPADLVAPVPETVLSTPADLTAHLAPEETVMTWAPLPGSAPTRESTRLADAPPRARLTDLGVAPREILPVLVAGRTRRIRYLELSEAGGKGTPR
;
A
#
# COMPACT_ATOMS: atom_id res chain seq x y z
N MET A 1 27.72 -19.84 -13.38
CA MET A 1 26.48 -19.12 -13.70
C MET A 1 25.74 -18.87 -12.40
N GLY A 2 25.66 -17.60 -11.97
CA GLY A 2 24.95 -17.17 -10.77
C GLY A 2 23.43 -17.17 -10.94
N ARG A 3 22.71 -16.92 -9.84
CA ARG A 3 21.24 -16.98 -9.76
C ARG A 3 20.54 -16.06 -10.78
N PHE A 4 21.11 -14.91 -11.08
CA PHE A 4 20.49 -13.86 -11.91
C PHE A 4 21.08 -13.72 -13.31
N ASP A 5 22.09 -14.53 -13.67
CA ASP A 5 22.80 -14.39 -14.95
C ASP A 5 21.88 -14.46 -16.18
N ARG A 6 20.77 -15.22 -16.09
CA ARG A 6 19.78 -15.27 -17.18
C ARG A 6 19.02 -13.96 -17.33
N HIS A 7 18.76 -13.27 -16.24
CA HIS A 7 18.05 -12.00 -16.27
C HIS A 7 18.94 -10.88 -16.83
N THR A 8 20.24 -10.90 -16.54
CA THR A 8 21.18 -9.90 -17.08
C THR A 8 21.36 -9.97 -18.60
N LEU A 9 20.89 -11.03 -19.25
CA LEU A 9 20.84 -11.15 -20.71
C LEU A 9 19.61 -10.45 -21.32
N VAL A 10 18.62 -10.07 -20.51
CA VAL A 10 17.40 -9.38 -20.96
C VAL A 10 17.72 -7.89 -21.15
N PRO A 11 17.47 -7.31 -22.33
CA PRO A 11 17.70 -5.89 -22.57
C PRO A 11 16.93 -5.00 -21.57
N GLY A 12 17.62 -4.01 -21.01
CA GLY A 12 17.04 -3.08 -20.03
C GLY A 12 16.88 -3.65 -18.62
N TRP A 13 17.38 -4.86 -18.34
CA TRP A 13 17.43 -5.40 -16.99
C TRP A 13 18.57 -4.77 -16.18
N ASP A 14 18.27 -4.29 -14.97
CA ASP A 14 19.26 -3.74 -14.04
C ASP A 14 19.13 -4.44 -12.67
N GLN A 15 19.99 -5.42 -12.43
CA GLN A 15 19.97 -6.20 -11.20
C GLN A 15 20.38 -5.37 -9.98
N GLN A 16 21.24 -4.36 -10.15
CA GLN A 16 21.69 -3.52 -9.03
C GLN A 16 20.54 -2.63 -8.54
N ARG A 17 19.78 -2.04 -9.47
CA ARG A 17 18.57 -1.28 -9.14
C ARG A 17 17.52 -2.14 -8.45
N LEU A 18 17.27 -3.36 -8.95
CA LEU A 18 16.34 -4.29 -8.31
C LEU A 18 16.80 -4.65 -6.89
N ALA A 19 18.09 -4.96 -6.71
CA ALA A 19 18.65 -5.30 -5.41
C ALA A 19 18.60 -4.13 -4.40
N GLY A 20 18.59 -2.89 -4.87
CA GLY A 20 18.41 -1.69 -4.03
C GLY A 20 16.95 -1.29 -3.80
N ALA A 21 16.00 -1.90 -4.51
CA ALA A 21 14.60 -1.50 -4.46
C ALA A 21 13.86 -2.05 -3.24
N THR A 22 12.97 -1.22 -2.68
CA THR A 22 11.96 -1.62 -1.70
C THR A 22 10.58 -1.54 -2.32
N VAL A 23 9.84 -2.66 -2.34
CA VAL A 23 8.47 -2.72 -2.87
C VAL A 23 7.49 -3.06 -1.75
N VAL A 24 6.47 -2.22 -1.57
CA VAL A 24 5.37 -2.49 -0.63
C VAL A 24 4.25 -3.20 -1.41
N VAL A 25 3.87 -4.40 -1.00
CA VAL A 25 2.80 -5.19 -1.62
C VAL A 25 1.61 -5.25 -0.67
N CYS A 26 0.50 -4.61 -1.05
CA CYS A 26 -0.73 -4.57 -0.26
C CYS A 26 -1.71 -5.63 -0.77
N GLY A 27 -1.98 -6.64 0.07
CA GLY A 27 -2.71 -7.85 -0.29
C GLY A 27 -1.75 -8.97 -0.69
N THR A 28 -1.88 -10.13 -0.04
CA THR A 28 -1.12 -11.36 -0.28
C THR A 28 -2.02 -12.53 -0.70
N GLY A 29 -3.22 -12.22 -1.19
CA GLY A 29 -4.12 -13.17 -1.84
C GLY A 29 -3.59 -13.67 -3.19
N ALA A 30 -4.50 -14.03 -4.11
CA ALA A 30 -4.14 -14.67 -5.37
C ALA A 30 -3.15 -13.84 -6.23
N LEU A 31 -3.46 -12.56 -6.48
CA LEU A 31 -2.60 -11.68 -7.26
C LEU A 31 -1.29 -11.36 -6.53
N GLY A 32 -1.40 -10.98 -5.25
CA GLY A 32 -0.28 -10.51 -4.45
C GLY A 32 0.76 -11.60 -4.21
N SER A 33 0.32 -12.83 -3.94
CA SER A 33 1.23 -13.97 -3.78
C SER A 33 2.00 -14.28 -5.06
N GLN A 34 1.35 -14.28 -6.23
CA GLN A 34 2.02 -14.44 -7.51
C GLN A 34 3.00 -13.29 -7.81
N CYS A 35 2.56 -12.04 -7.60
CA CYS A 35 3.39 -10.86 -7.85
C CYS A 35 4.63 -10.85 -6.95
N ALA A 36 4.46 -11.03 -5.64
CA ALA A 36 5.55 -11.05 -4.68
C ALA A 36 6.53 -12.21 -4.95
N GLN A 37 6.02 -13.38 -5.36
CA GLN A 37 6.85 -14.50 -5.79
C GLN A 37 7.75 -14.13 -6.97
N ALA A 38 7.16 -13.54 -8.01
CA ALA A 38 7.91 -13.13 -9.20
C ALA A 38 8.93 -12.02 -8.90
N LEU A 39 8.58 -11.03 -8.06
CA LEU A 39 9.50 -9.97 -7.64
C LEU A 39 10.67 -10.50 -6.80
N ALA A 40 10.42 -11.42 -5.87
CA ALA A 40 11.48 -12.06 -5.10
C ALA A 40 12.44 -12.86 -5.99
N LEU A 41 11.90 -13.60 -6.98
CA LEU A 41 12.69 -14.33 -7.97
C LEU A 41 13.46 -13.41 -8.93
N ALA A 42 12.94 -12.22 -9.22
CA ALA A 42 13.64 -11.17 -9.97
C ALA A 42 14.80 -10.54 -9.17
N GLY A 43 14.89 -10.80 -7.87
CA GLY A 43 15.94 -10.26 -7.01
C GLY A 43 15.69 -8.82 -6.57
N VAL A 44 14.42 -8.44 -6.37
CA VAL A 44 14.08 -7.23 -5.62
C VAL A 44 14.69 -7.34 -4.22
N GLY A 45 15.34 -6.27 -3.76
CA GLY A 45 16.09 -6.26 -2.50
C GLY A 45 15.22 -6.45 -1.27
N ARG A 46 14.11 -5.72 -1.21
CA ARG A 46 13.19 -5.75 -0.07
C ARG A 46 11.72 -5.76 -0.51
N LEU A 47 10.95 -6.67 0.06
CA LEU A 47 9.49 -6.73 -0.05
C LEU A 47 8.86 -6.47 1.32
N VAL A 48 7.88 -5.57 1.38
CA VAL A 48 7.04 -5.36 2.57
C VAL A 48 5.64 -5.86 2.24
N LEU A 49 5.26 -7.00 2.80
CA LEU A 49 3.96 -7.63 2.57
C LEU A 49 2.95 -7.17 3.61
N CYS A 50 1.81 -6.66 3.16
CA CYS A 50 0.78 -6.12 4.05
C CYS A 50 -0.54 -6.85 3.80
N ASP A 51 -0.99 -7.63 4.77
CA ASP A 51 -2.25 -8.36 4.68
C ASP A 51 -2.76 -8.67 6.09
N PRO A 52 -3.93 -8.17 6.49
CA PRO A 52 -4.47 -8.39 7.83
C PRO A 52 -5.17 -9.74 8.00
N ASP A 53 -5.39 -10.49 6.92
CA ASP A 53 -6.18 -11.72 6.98
C ASP A 53 -5.34 -12.95 7.35
N ASP A 54 -6.04 -13.99 7.77
CA ASP A 54 -5.52 -15.35 7.87
C ASP A 54 -5.76 -16.15 6.59
N VAL A 55 -4.92 -17.16 6.37
CA VAL A 55 -5.07 -18.11 5.26
C VAL A 55 -6.35 -18.91 5.45
N SER A 56 -7.18 -18.96 4.40
CA SER A 56 -8.39 -19.79 4.34
C SER A 56 -8.26 -20.91 3.32
N GLU A 57 -9.05 -21.97 3.47
CA GLU A 57 -9.19 -23.08 2.50
C GLU A 57 -9.39 -22.56 1.07
N SER A 58 -10.24 -21.54 0.90
CA SER A 58 -10.55 -20.94 -0.40
C SER A 58 -9.31 -20.39 -1.10
N ASN A 59 -8.29 -19.93 -0.36
CA ASN A 59 -7.08 -19.36 -0.93
C ASN A 59 -6.20 -20.41 -1.59
N LEU A 60 -6.27 -21.67 -1.15
CA LEU A 60 -5.41 -22.76 -1.64
C LEU A 60 -5.63 -23.07 -3.13
N SER A 61 -6.78 -22.70 -3.70
CA SER A 61 -7.07 -22.87 -5.13
C SER A 61 -6.33 -21.87 -6.02
N ARG A 62 -5.84 -20.74 -5.48
CA ARG A 62 -5.42 -19.58 -6.30
C ARG A 62 -4.22 -18.79 -5.79
N ALA A 63 -3.78 -19.00 -4.55
CA ALA A 63 -2.65 -18.28 -3.94
C ALA A 63 -1.45 -19.23 -3.78
N PRO A 64 -0.46 -19.22 -4.70
CA PRO A 64 0.59 -20.24 -4.78
C PRO A 64 1.53 -20.33 -3.57
N LEU A 65 1.55 -19.31 -2.69
CA LEU A 65 2.42 -19.31 -1.52
C LEU A 65 1.86 -20.12 -0.33
N PHE A 66 0.58 -20.47 -0.31
CA PHE A 66 -0.04 -21.13 0.85
C PHE A 66 -0.18 -22.65 0.66
N ARG A 67 -0.18 -23.40 1.77
CA ARG A 67 -0.42 -24.85 1.83
C ARG A 67 -1.56 -25.15 2.81
N ALA A 68 -2.09 -26.36 2.77
CA ALA A 68 -3.17 -26.80 3.67
C ALA A 68 -2.82 -26.55 5.16
N ASP A 69 -1.59 -26.87 5.56
CA ASP A 69 -1.10 -26.67 6.94
C ASP A 69 -0.94 -25.19 7.35
N ASP A 70 -1.05 -24.27 6.39
CA ASP A 70 -1.00 -22.84 6.65
C ASP A 70 -2.39 -22.25 6.98
N VAL A 71 -3.50 -22.99 6.81
CA VAL A 71 -4.86 -22.51 7.11
C VAL A 71 -4.98 -22.07 8.57
N GLY A 72 -5.59 -20.90 8.79
CA GLY A 72 -5.72 -20.24 10.09
C GLY A 72 -4.46 -19.48 10.55
N ARG A 73 -3.38 -19.47 9.75
CA ARG A 73 -2.19 -18.65 10.03
C ARG A 73 -2.29 -17.30 9.32
N PRO A 74 -1.68 -16.22 9.85
CA PRO A 74 -1.64 -14.93 9.17
C PRO A 74 -1.01 -15.02 7.78
N LYS A 75 -1.66 -14.45 6.76
CA LYS A 75 -1.24 -14.54 5.35
C LYS A 75 0.13 -13.89 5.12
N ALA A 76 0.33 -12.64 5.55
CA ALA A 76 1.56 -11.91 5.28
C ALA A 76 2.83 -12.59 5.88
N PRO A 77 2.87 -12.99 7.16
CA PRO A 77 3.98 -13.76 7.72
C PRO A 77 4.20 -15.12 7.02
N THR A 78 3.12 -15.82 6.68
CA THR A 78 3.20 -17.09 5.96
C THR A 78 3.83 -16.91 4.58
N ALA A 79 3.37 -15.92 3.81
CA ALA A 79 3.94 -15.58 2.52
C ALA A 79 5.41 -15.16 2.65
N ALA A 80 5.76 -14.34 3.65
CA ALA A 80 7.13 -13.90 3.88
C ALA A 80 8.08 -15.07 4.13
N ARG A 81 7.68 -16.04 4.97
CA ARG A 81 8.46 -17.27 5.21
C ARG A 81 8.70 -18.03 3.92
N ARG A 82 7.67 -18.20 3.08
CA ARG A 82 7.74 -18.95 1.82
C ARG A 82 8.62 -18.24 0.78
N LEU A 83 8.56 -16.92 0.73
CA LEU A 83 9.43 -16.12 -0.13
C LEU A 83 10.90 -16.14 0.33
N ALA A 84 11.15 -16.15 1.64
CA ALA A 84 12.50 -16.31 2.18
C ALA A 84 13.10 -17.69 1.86
N GLU A 85 12.29 -18.75 1.88
CA GLU A 85 12.67 -20.10 1.40
C GLU A 85 13.02 -20.08 -0.11
N LEU A 86 12.25 -19.35 -0.91
CA LEU A 86 12.38 -19.28 -2.37
C LEU A 86 13.57 -18.41 -2.84
N SER A 87 13.72 -17.22 -2.25
CA SER A 87 14.72 -16.22 -2.58
C SER A 87 15.38 -15.67 -1.30
N PRO A 88 16.42 -16.35 -0.79
CA PRO A 88 17.11 -15.93 0.44
C PRO A 88 17.82 -14.56 0.35
N VAL A 89 17.96 -14.02 -0.87
CA VAL A 89 18.59 -12.71 -1.13
C VAL A 89 17.61 -11.55 -1.04
N THR A 90 16.30 -11.83 -1.06
CA THR A 90 15.26 -10.82 -0.90
C THR A 90 14.88 -10.75 0.58
N ARG A 91 15.04 -9.58 1.20
CA ARG A 91 14.51 -9.34 2.54
C ARG A 91 12.99 -9.22 2.44
N VAL A 92 12.25 -9.97 3.26
CA VAL A 92 10.79 -9.90 3.30
C VAL A 92 10.30 -9.55 4.70
N ASP A 93 9.69 -8.38 4.84
CA ASP A 93 9.02 -7.96 6.07
C ASP A 93 7.50 -8.17 5.93
N ALA A 94 6.83 -8.59 7.00
CA ALA A 94 5.39 -8.85 7.01
C ALA A 94 4.65 -7.92 7.99
N ARG A 95 3.50 -7.40 7.56
CA ARG A 95 2.59 -6.56 8.35
C ARG A 95 1.20 -7.20 8.36
N THR A 96 0.70 -7.53 9.54
CA THR A 96 -0.65 -8.08 9.76
C THR A 96 -1.66 -7.03 10.20
N ALA A 97 -1.23 -5.77 10.36
CA ALA A 97 -2.13 -4.68 10.66
C ALA A 97 -2.85 -4.22 9.37
N PRO A 98 -4.09 -3.73 9.46
CA PRO A 98 -4.77 -3.06 8.35
C PRO A 98 -3.92 -1.97 7.71
N LEU A 99 -4.16 -1.66 6.44
CA LEU A 99 -3.30 -0.77 5.64
C LEU A 99 -2.94 0.56 6.33
N VAL A 100 -3.92 1.22 6.95
CA VAL A 100 -3.72 2.52 7.63
C VAL A 100 -2.82 2.41 8.84
N SER A 101 -2.93 1.32 9.60
CA SER A 101 -2.17 1.11 10.84
C SER A 101 -0.90 0.28 10.64
N GLY A 102 -0.75 -0.37 9.49
CA GLY A 102 0.37 -1.23 9.17
C GLY A 102 1.47 -0.60 8.32
N VAL A 103 1.17 0.45 7.55
CA VAL A 103 2.12 1.10 6.63
C VAL A 103 1.98 2.62 6.71
N GLY A 104 3.00 3.31 7.22
CA GLY A 104 2.98 4.78 7.34
C GLY A 104 3.11 5.49 5.99
N LEU A 105 2.61 6.72 5.91
CA LEU A 105 2.73 7.55 4.71
C LEU A 105 4.19 7.81 4.31
N ALA A 106 5.12 7.92 5.27
CA ALA A 106 6.53 8.09 4.94
C ALA A 106 7.16 6.81 4.38
N GLU A 107 6.72 5.63 4.85
CA GLU A 107 7.12 4.34 4.27
C GLU A 107 6.60 4.19 2.83
N LEU A 108 5.37 4.62 2.55
CA LEU A 108 4.85 4.66 1.18
C LEU A 108 5.63 5.64 0.29
N ARG A 109 5.92 6.85 0.80
CA ARG A 109 6.68 7.88 0.07
C ARG A 109 8.07 7.39 -0.33
N ASP A 110 8.75 6.68 0.58
CA ASP A 110 10.13 6.25 0.39
C ASP A 110 10.25 4.90 -0.35
N ALA A 111 9.13 4.18 -0.56
CA ALA A 111 9.12 2.95 -1.32
C ALA A 111 9.47 3.22 -2.80
N SER A 112 10.24 2.33 -3.41
CA SER A 112 10.55 2.40 -4.85
C SER A 112 9.30 2.18 -5.71
N LEU A 113 8.37 1.36 -5.21
CA LEU A 113 7.06 1.14 -5.81
C LEU A 113 6.09 0.58 -4.75
N VAL A 114 4.83 1.00 -4.81
CA VAL A 114 3.73 0.36 -4.08
C VAL A 114 2.91 -0.47 -5.06
N VAL A 115 2.56 -1.71 -4.69
CA VAL A 115 1.76 -2.61 -5.52
C VAL A 115 0.45 -2.94 -4.80
N GLY A 116 -0.67 -2.56 -5.40
CA GLY A 116 -2.01 -2.85 -4.92
C GLY A 116 -2.52 -4.19 -5.47
N CYS A 117 -2.80 -5.14 -4.59
CA CYS A 117 -3.35 -6.46 -4.90
C CYS A 117 -4.61 -6.72 -4.04
N LEU A 118 -5.44 -5.69 -3.91
CA LEU A 118 -6.62 -5.65 -3.04
C LEU A 118 -7.89 -5.99 -3.83
N ASP A 119 -8.82 -6.69 -3.21
CA ASP A 119 -10.03 -7.24 -3.85
C ASP A 119 -11.28 -6.38 -3.64
N SER A 120 -11.21 -5.36 -2.77
CA SER A 120 -12.32 -4.41 -2.57
C SER A 120 -12.00 -3.02 -3.12
N LEU A 121 -13.02 -2.39 -3.70
CA LEU A 121 -12.96 -1.00 -4.16
C LEU A 121 -12.58 -0.05 -3.01
N ALA A 122 -13.13 -0.28 -1.81
CA ALA A 122 -12.87 0.54 -0.64
C ALA A 122 -11.37 0.54 -0.26
N ALA A 123 -10.75 -0.65 -0.20
CA ALA A 123 -9.33 -0.79 0.13
C ALA A 123 -8.42 -0.23 -0.99
N ARG A 124 -8.77 -0.46 -2.26
CA ARG A 124 -8.04 0.14 -3.41
C ARG A 124 -8.08 1.67 -3.37
N LEU A 125 -9.24 2.26 -3.09
CA LEU A 125 -9.38 3.72 -2.96
C LEU A 125 -8.64 4.28 -1.74
N GLN A 126 -8.58 3.52 -0.65
CA GLN A 126 -7.81 3.91 0.54
C GLN A 126 -6.31 3.92 0.24
N LEU A 127 -5.79 2.85 -0.39
CA LEU A 127 -4.39 2.76 -0.79
C LEU A 127 -4.02 3.86 -1.78
N ALA A 128 -4.81 4.04 -2.85
CA ALA A 128 -4.56 5.06 -3.85
C ALA A 128 -4.56 6.47 -3.25
N GLY A 129 -5.48 6.76 -2.32
CA GLY A 129 -5.50 8.03 -1.61
C GLY A 129 -4.26 8.27 -0.75
N ARG A 130 -3.81 7.24 0.00
CA ARG A 130 -2.58 7.32 0.82
C ARG A 130 -1.33 7.50 -0.03
N CYS A 131 -1.19 6.72 -1.11
CA CYS A 131 -0.07 6.88 -2.04
C CYS A 131 -0.04 8.28 -2.64
N LEU A 132 -1.20 8.82 -3.05
CA LEU A 132 -1.27 10.17 -3.60
C LEU A 132 -0.93 11.25 -2.58
N LEU A 133 -1.43 11.14 -1.34
CA LEU A 133 -1.08 12.04 -0.24
C LEU A 133 0.43 12.04 0.04
N ALA A 134 1.05 10.86 0.04
CA ALA A 134 2.48 10.67 0.26
C ALA A 134 3.35 11.01 -0.96
N GLY A 135 2.76 11.12 -2.16
CA GLY A 135 3.51 11.27 -3.42
C GLY A 135 4.18 9.97 -3.90
N ALA A 136 3.67 8.81 -3.48
CA ALA A 136 4.16 7.49 -3.88
C ALA A 136 3.56 7.03 -5.22
N THR A 137 4.35 6.28 -6.00
CA THR A 137 3.88 5.60 -7.22
C THR A 137 3.17 4.30 -6.84
N LEU A 138 1.95 4.10 -7.36
CA LEU A 138 1.15 2.90 -7.14
C LEU A 138 0.93 2.14 -8.44
N LEU A 139 1.23 0.85 -8.44
CA LEU A 139 0.83 -0.10 -9.47
C LEU A 139 -0.29 -1.00 -8.93
N ASP A 140 -1.51 -0.80 -9.40
CA ASP A 140 -2.70 -1.47 -8.89
C ASP A 140 -3.18 -2.55 -9.86
N GLY A 141 -3.61 -3.70 -9.33
CA GLY A 141 -4.14 -4.80 -10.12
C GLY A 141 -5.54 -5.20 -9.66
N GLY A 142 -6.41 -5.50 -10.63
CA GLY A 142 -7.74 -6.04 -10.38
C GLY A 142 -8.05 -7.20 -11.32
N THR A 143 -8.87 -8.14 -10.85
CA THR A 143 -9.36 -9.26 -11.67
C THR A 143 -10.83 -9.13 -11.99
N SER A 144 -11.20 -9.63 -13.15
CA SER A 144 -12.55 -9.96 -13.57
C SER A 144 -12.62 -11.47 -13.89
N PRO A 145 -13.80 -12.08 -14.09
CA PRO A 145 -13.92 -13.54 -14.22
C PRO A 145 -12.98 -14.18 -15.25
N TRP A 146 -12.79 -13.54 -16.40
CA TRP A 146 -11.93 -14.00 -17.51
C TRP A 146 -10.91 -12.94 -17.94
N GLY A 147 -10.50 -12.08 -17.03
CA GLY A 147 -9.61 -10.99 -17.37
C GLY A 147 -9.23 -10.14 -16.17
N GLY A 148 -8.77 -8.94 -16.43
CA GLY A 148 -8.42 -8.03 -15.36
C GLY A 148 -7.79 -6.77 -15.89
N GLU A 149 -7.17 -6.06 -14.97
CA GLU A 149 -6.57 -4.78 -15.26
C GLU A 149 -5.31 -4.56 -14.43
N VAL A 150 -4.35 -3.87 -15.03
CA VAL A 150 -3.15 -3.37 -14.36
C VAL A 150 -3.07 -1.87 -14.61
N ARG A 151 -2.96 -1.09 -13.55
CA ARG A 151 -3.00 0.37 -13.62
C ARG A 151 -1.82 1.00 -12.90
N LEU A 152 -1.10 1.86 -13.62
CA LEU A 152 -0.05 2.69 -13.05
C LEU A 152 -0.62 4.06 -12.65
N TYR A 153 -0.42 4.42 -11.40
CA TYR A 153 -0.72 5.71 -10.82
C TYR A 153 0.57 6.39 -10.41
N GLU A 154 1.02 7.33 -11.24
CA GLU A 154 2.10 8.24 -10.90
C GLU A 154 1.53 9.46 -10.18
N PRO A 155 2.30 10.09 -9.27
CA PRO A 155 1.80 11.22 -8.49
C PRO A 155 1.24 12.36 -9.36
N SER A 156 1.87 12.65 -10.50
CA SER A 156 1.47 13.73 -11.42
C SER A 156 0.37 13.34 -12.41
N GLY A 157 0.03 12.05 -12.48
CA GLY A 157 -0.93 11.47 -13.42
C GLY A 157 -2.39 11.53 -12.96
N PRO A 158 -3.29 10.83 -13.67
CA PRO A 158 -4.67 10.63 -13.21
C PRO A 158 -4.69 9.78 -11.94
N CYS A 159 -5.44 10.19 -10.92
CA CYS A 159 -5.64 9.33 -9.74
C CYS A 159 -6.71 8.26 -9.98
N PHE A 160 -6.89 7.38 -8.99
CA PHE A 160 -7.94 6.36 -9.01
C PHE A 160 -9.33 6.98 -9.25
N GLY A 161 -9.64 8.07 -8.54
CA GLY A 161 -10.91 8.79 -8.65
C GLY A 161 -11.19 9.46 -10.00
N CYS A 162 -10.17 9.76 -10.82
CA CYS A 162 -10.38 10.28 -12.17
C CYS A 162 -11.05 9.26 -13.11
N GLY A 163 -10.94 7.96 -12.80
CA GLY A 163 -11.59 6.90 -13.57
C GLY A 163 -12.93 6.43 -13.01
N LEU A 164 -13.37 6.98 -11.87
CA LEU A 164 -14.63 6.61 -11.24
C LEU A 164 -15.80 7.38 -11.84
N THR A 165 -16.94 6.71 -11.98
CA THR A 165 -18.20 7.39 -12.29
C THR A 165 -18.74 8.14 -11.07
N ASP A 166 -19.68 9.07 -11.26
CA ASP A 166 -20.33 9.77 -10.14
C ASP A 166 -21.04 8.79 -9.19
N ARG A 167 -21.58 7.68 -9.73
CA ARG A 167 -22.14 6.59 -8.94
C ARG A 167 -21.09 5.93 -8.06
N ASP A 168 -19.91 5.59 -8.61
CA ASP A 168 -18.83 4.96 -7.85
C ASP A 168 -18.27 5.90 -6.77
N ARG A 169 -18.29 7.23 -7.02
CA ARG A 169 -17.93 8.26 -6.04
C ARG A 169 -18.97 8.36 -4.92
N ALA A 170 -20.26 8.23 -5.23
CA ALA A 170 -21.36 8.33 -4.27
C ALA A 170 -21.46 7.15 -3.28
N VAL A 171 -20.81 6.01 -3.57
CA VAL A 171 -20.73 4.88 -2.63
C VAL A 171 -19.94 5.25 -1.35
N ARG A 172 -19.24 6.39 -1.32
CA ARG A 172 -18.24 6.73 -0.30
C ARG A 172 -18.69 7.68 0.83
N ASP A 173 -19.93 8.19 0.80
CA ASP A 173 -20.39 9.19 1.79
C ASP A 173 -21.13 8.61 3.01
N ASP A 174 -21.16 7.29 3.20
CA ASP A 174 -21.75 6.70 4.40
C ASP A 174 -20.72 5.85 5.18
N PRO A 175 -20.24 6.34 6.35
CA PRO A 175 -19.46 5.54 7.29
C PRO A 175 -20.23 4.32 7.82
N TRP A 176 -21.55 4.24 7.58
CA TRP A 176 -22.51 3.25 8.07
C TRP A 176 -23.40 2.66 6.97
N ALA A 177 -22.93 2.56 5.72
CA ALA A 177 -23.64 1.76 4.71
C ALA A 177 -23.47 0.26 4.98
N CYS A 178 -24.11 -0.22 6.05
CA CYS A 178 -24.70 -1.56 6.18
C CYS A 178 -25.90 -1.71 5.23
N ALA A 179 -25.78 -1.21 3.99
CA ALA A 179 -26.77 -1.39 2.95
C ALA A 179 -26.06 -1.85 1.68
N ASP A 180 -25.73 -3.14 1.67
CA ASP A 180 -26.16 -4.06 0.61
C ASP A 180 -26.19 -3.50 -0.82
N ALA A 181 -25.09 -2.88 -1.26
CA ALA A 181 -24.66 -3.16 -2.62
C ALA A 181 -24.12 -4.59 -2.59
N VAL A 182 -25.04 -5.56 -2.62
CA VAL A 182 -24.73 -6.95 -2.97
C VAL A 182 -24.20 -6.90 -4.40
N VAL A 183 -22.92 -6.57 -4.54
CA VAL A 183 -22.17 -6.92 -5.73
C VAL A 183 -22.20 -8.44 -5.69
N PRO A 184 -22.77 -9.12 -6.71
CA PRO A 184 -22.73 -10.57 -6.75
C PRO A 184 -21.30 -11.01 -6.54
N GLU A 185 -21.05 -11.98 -5.65
CA GLU A 185 -19.72 -12.56 -5.52
C GLU A 185 -19.27 -13.02 -6.90
N THR A 186 -18.32 -12.30 -7.47
CA THR A 186 -17.74 -12.67 -8.75
C THR A 186 -16.64 -13.68 -8.48
N GLY A 187 -16.75 -14.86 -9.08
CA GLY A 187 -15.74 -15.90 -8.90
C GLY A 187 -14.36 -15.42 -9.36
N ALA A 188 -13.31 -15.80 -8.62
CA ALA A 188 -11.93 -15.52 -8.97
C ALA A 188 -11.32 -16.73 -9.71
N SER A 189 -10.83 -16.52 -10.93
CA SER A 189 -10.13 -17.54 -11.71
C SER A 189 -8.65 -17.58 -11.32
N ALA A 190 -8.14 -18.77 -10.94
CA ALA A 190 -6.74 -18.95 -10.56
C ALA A 190 -5.76 -18.63 -11.71
N PRO A 191 -5.98 -19.10 -12.96
CA PRO A 191 -5.15 -18.69 -14.10
C PRO A 191 -5.15 -17.19 -14.37
N VAL A 192 -6.32 -16.54 -14.24
CA VAL A 192 -6.44 -15.09 -14.44
C VAL A 192 -5.69 -14.33 -13.34
N SER A 193 -5.83 -14.76 -12.09
CA SER A 193 -5.10 -14.18 -10.96
C SER A 193 -3.59 -14.30 -11.15
N ALA A 194 -3.12 -15.46 -11.64
CA ALA A 194 -1.72 -15.68 -11.94
C ALA A 194 -1.24 -14.81 -13.12
N LEU A 195 -2.05 -14.66 -14.16
CA LEU A 195 -1.76 -13.80 -15.31
C LEU A 195 -1.61 -12.34 -14.88
N ILE A 196 -2.59 -11.79 -14.17
CA ILE A 196 -2.56 -10.39 -13.70
C ILE A 196 -1.44 -10.18 -12.68
N GLY A 197 -1.24 -11.10 -11.73
CA GLY A 197 -0.12 -11.04 -10.78
C GLY A 197 1.25 -11.04 -11.46
N SER A 198 1.41 -11.81 -12.53
CA SER A 198 2.64 -11.82 -13.33
C SER A 198 2.80 -10.53 -14.15
N TRP A 199 1.69 -9.98 -14.66
CA TRP A 199 1.68 -8.71 -15.38
C TRP A 199 2.08 -7.53 -14.48
N LEU A 200 1.60 -7.52 -13.22
CA LEU A 200 2.06 -6.59 -12.19
C LEU A 200 3.57 -6.72 -11.99
N ALA A 201 4.08 -7.95 -11.82
CA ALA A 201 5.51 -8.17 -11.58
C ALA A 201 6.38 -7.72 -12.76
N VAL A 202 6.00 -8.04 -14.00
CA VAL A 202 6.72 -7.58 -15.21
C VAL A 202 6.71 -6.05 -15.28
N THR A 203 5.56 -5.41 -15.03
CA THR A 203 5.46 -3.95 -15.05
C THR A 203 6.31 -3.30 -13.96
N ALA A 204 6.27 -3.84 -12.74
CA ALA A 204 7.08 -3.41 -11.62
C ALA A 204 8.58 -3.56 -11.90
N VAL A 205 9.04 -4.70 -12.41
CA VAL A 205 10.46 -4.89 -12.76
C VAL A 205 10.91 -3.88 -13.81
N ARG A 206 10.09 -3.65 -14.85
CA ARG A 206 10.41 -2.63 -15.88
C ARG A 206 10.53 -1.23 -15.27
N LEU A 207 9.58 -0.82 -14.40
CA LEU A 207 9.63 0.45 -13.68
C LEU A 207 10.89 0.58 -12.81
N LEU A 208 11.20 -0.46 -12.03
CA LEU A 208 12.33 -0.46 -11.10
C LEU A 208 13.68 -0.42 -11.82
N CYS A 209 13.78 -1.06 -12.99
CA CYS A 209 14.93 -0.96 -13.89
C CYS A 209 14.99 0.36 -14.67
N GLY A 210 13.94 1.20 -14.59
CA GLY A 210 13.86 2.51 -15.25
C GLY A 210 13.52 2.46 -16.73
N ALA A 211 12.88 1.38 -17.18
CA ALA A 211 12.34 1.30 -18.52
C ALA A 211 11.00 2.06 -18.61
N ASP A 212 10.73 2.65 -19.77
CA ASP A 212 9.44 3.28 -20.04
C ASP A 212 8.31 2.24 -20.00
N THR A 213 7.28 2.53 -19.23
CA THR A 213 6.05 1.73 -19.20
C THR A 213 4.90 2.47 -19.84
N THR A 214 3.93 1.73 -20.37
CA THR A 214 2.69 2.31 -20.89
C THR A 214 1.98 3.07 -19.78
N PRO A 215 1.80 4.39 -19.89
CA PRO A 215 1.10 5.16 -18.88
C PRO A 215 -0.36 4.73 -18.80
N GLY A 216 -0.94 4.78 -17.60
CA GLY A 216 -2.36 4.54 -17.39
C GLY A 216 -2.72 3.07 -17.14
N LEU A 217 -3.70 2.57 -17.89
CA LEU A 217 -4.37 1.30 -17.61
C LEU A 217 -4.13 0.31 -18.76
N VAL A 218 -3.86 -0.94 -18.44
CA VAL A 218 -3.93 -2.06 -19.39
C VAL A 218 -5.08 -2.97 -18.97
N ARG A 219 -6.04 -3.19 -19.87
CA ARG A 219 -7.12 -4.14 -19.69
C ARG A 219 -6.78 -5.43 -20.40
N VAL A 220 -6.87 -6.54 -19.69
CA VAL A 220 -6.58 -7.88 -20.19
C VAL A 220 -7.89 -8.65 -20.29
N ASP A 221 -8.20 -9.14 -21.49
CA ASP A 221 -9.22 -10.16 -21.73
C ASP A 221 -8.50 -11.48 -22.00
N ALA A 222 -8.48 -12.36 -21.00
CA ALA A 222 -7.79 -13.64 -21.09
C ALA A 222 -8.56 -14.65 -21.94
N ALA A 223 -9.90 -14.55 -22.02
CA ALA A 223 -10.70 -15.42 -22.87
C ALA A 223 -10.48 -15.09 -24.36
N GLY A 224 -10.44 -13.80 -24.69
CA GLY A 224 -10.15 -13.31 -26.04
C GLY A 224 -8.67 -13.24 -26.40
N GLY A 225 -7.76 -13.39 -25.42
CA GLY A 225 -6.31 -13.31 -25.63
C GLY A 225 -5.82 -11.89 -25.98
N THR A 226 -6.51 -10.85 -25.52
CA THR A 226 -6.16 -9.45 -25.85
C THR A 226 -5.72 -8.65 -24.62
N ALA A 227 -4.83 -7.69 -24.85
CA ALA A 227 -4.44 -6.70 -23.86
C ALA A 227 -4.45 -5.31 -24.50
N VAL A 228 -5.30 -4.42 -24.01
CA VAL A 228 -5.56 -3.12 -24.62
C VAL A 228 -5.22 -2.01 -23.64
N PRO A 229 -4.37 -1.04 -24.03
CA PRO A 229 -4.15 0.16 -23.23
C PRO A 229 -5.40 1.04 -23.24
N VAL A 230 -5.80 1.49 -22.05
CA VAL A 230 -6.93 2.39 -21.84
C VAL A 230 -6.37 3.71 -21.30
N THR A 231 -6.62 4.79 -22.05
CA THR A 231 -6.21 6.12 -21.63
C THR A 231 -7.17 6.63 -20.55
N VAL A 232 -6.64 6.97 -19.38
CA VAL A 232 -7.38 7.74 -18.37
C VAL A 232 -6.81 9.14 -18.33
N ARG A 233 -7.68 10.14 -18.41
CA ARG A 233 -7.28 11.54 -18.34
C ARG A 233 -7.31 12.00 -16.90
N ARG A 234 -6.33 12.82 -16.54
CA ARG A 234 -6.32 13.52 -15.25
C ARG A 234 -7.44 14.56 -15.28
N ASP A 235 -8.33 14.49 -14.30
CA ASP A 235 -9.38 15.49 -14.07
C ASP A 235 -8.81 16.64 -13.22
N PRO A 236 -8.70 17.87 -13.76
CA PRO A 236 -8.19 19.02 -13.02
C PRO A 236 -9.05 19.41 -11.82
N GLY A 237 -10.36 19.10 -11.86
CA GLY A 237 -11.31 19.38 -10.78
C GLY A 237 -11.42 18.25 -9.75
N CYS A 238 -10.64 17.17 -9.88
CA CYS A 238 -10.74 16.04 -8.98
C CYS A 238 -10.33 16.43 -7.55
N PRO A 239 -11.23 16.31 -6.55
CA PRO A 239 -10.93 16.71 -5.17
C PRO A 239 -9.90 15.81 -4.49
N LEU A 240 -9.58 14.67 -5.11
CA LEU A 240 -8.67 13.67 -4.56
C LEU A 240 -7.20 13.94 -4.87
N HIS A 241 -6.86 14.93 -5.71
CA HIS A 241 -5.48 15.34 -6.02
C HIS A 241 -4.80 16.16 -4.91
N THR A 242 -4.95 15.75 -3.66
CA THR A 242 -4.29 16.39 -2.52
C THR A 242 -2.97 15.68 -2.22
N ARG A 243 -1.90 16.45 -2.00
CA ARG A 243 -0.61 15.96 -1.50
C ARG A 243 -0.21 16.69 -0.24
N ILE A 244 0.55 16.02 0.62
CA ILE A 244 1.22 16.66 1.75
C ILE A 244 2.44 17.42 1.20
N PRO A 245 2.50 18.76 1.33
CA PRO A 245 3.66 19.52 0.90
C PRO A 245 4.88 19.18 1.76
N ALA A 246 6.00 18.83 1.11
CA ALA A 246 7.20 18.38 1.82
C ALA A 246 7.78 19.44 2.76
N ASP A 247 7.62 20.73 2.43
CA ASP A 247 8.03 21.88 3.24
C ASP A 247 7.21 22.03 4.53
N LEU A 248 6.06 21.37 4.64
CA LEU A 248 5.22 21.35 5.84
C LEU A 248 5.48 20.14 6.74
N VAL A 249 6.35 19.20 6.35
CA VAL A 249 6.66 17.99 7.12
C VAL A 249 7.91 18.21 7.96
N ALA A 250 7.77 18.12 9.28
CA ALA A 250 8.88 18.14 10.22
C ALA A 250 9.16 16.72 10.75
N PRO A 251 10.39 16.21 10.63
CA PRO A 251 10.76 14.95 11.27
C PRO A 251 10.81 15.13 12.79
N VAL A 252 10.44 14.09 13.53
CA VAL A 252 10.56 14.10 14.99
C VAL A 252 11.66 13.13 15.44
N PRO A 253 12.48 13.48 16.44
CA PRO A 253 13.60 12.64 16.87
C PRO A 253 13.19 11.25 17.37
N GLU A 254 14.02 10.23 17.05
CA GLU A 254 13.80 8.80 17.36
C GLU A 254 13.59 8.50 18.84
N THR A 255 14.19 9.28 19.74
CA THR A 255 14.27 8.98 21.17
C THR A 255 12.98 9.23 21.93
N VAL A 256 11.94 9.77 21.28
CA VAL A 256 10.77 10.25 22.03
C VAL A 256 9.48 9.52 21.69
N LEU A 257 9.17 9.10 20.47
CA LEU A 257 7.75 8.99 20.12
C LEU A 257 7.13 7.58 20.04
N SER A 258 7.02 6.89 21.17
CA SER A 258 6.27 5.63 21.18
C SER A 258 4.82 5.80 21.67
N THR A 259 4.50 6.94 22.29
CA THR A 259 3.20 7.18 22.93
C THR A 259 2.61 8.57 22.60
N PRO A 260 1.30 8.78 22.83
CA PRO A 260 0.68 10.11 22.73
C PRO A 260 1.36 11.18 23.58
N ALA A 261 1.74 10.86 24.83
CA ALA A 261 2.35 11.83 25.73
C ALA A 261 3.69 12.36 25.19
N ASP A 262 4.47 11.45 24.61
CA ASP A 262 5.73 11.79 23.98
C ASP A 262 5.55 12.78 22.83
N LEU A 263 4.58 12.49 21.94
CA LEU A 263 4.25 13.36 20.80
C LEU A 263 3.74 14.72 21.26
N THR A 264 2.84 14.76 22.26
CA THR A 264 2.31 16.01 22.81
C THR A 264 3.39 16.87 23.46
N ALA A 265 4.41 16.27 24.10
CA ALA A 265 5.51 17.00 24.70
C ALA A 265 6.38 17.76 23.67
N HIS A 266 6.30 17.42 22.38
CA HIS A 266 6.98 18.10 21.29
C HIS A 266 6.17 19.21 20.62
N LEU A 267 4.95 19.48 21.10
CA LEU A 267 4.05 20.46 20.51
C LEU A 267 4.09 21.78 21.28
N ALA A 268 3.88 22.88 20.55
CA ALA A 268 3.58 24.15 21.20
C ALA A 268 2.19 24.11 21.89
N PRO A 269 1.92 24.93 22.92
CA PRO A 269 0.64 24.91 23.65
C PRO A 269 -0.62 25.07 22.77
N GLU A 270 -0.50 25.77 21.64
CA GLU A 270 -1.55 26.01 20.66
C GLU A 270 -1.71 24.89 19.62
N GLU A 271 -0.85 23.88 19.66
CA GLU A 271 -0.80 22.80 18.67
C GLU A 271 -1.52 21.54 19.15
N THR A 272 -2.14 20.83 18.21
CA THR A 272 -2.80 19.56 18.47
C THR A 272 -2.47 18.58 17.36
N VAL A 273 -1.81 17.47 17.71
CA VAL A 273 -1.58 16.35 16.79
C VAL A 273 -2.87 15.59 16.59
N MET A 274 -3.15 15.31 15.33
CA MET A 274 -4.28 14.55 14.84
C MET A 274 -3.83 13.20 14.29
N THR A 275 -4.74 12.24 14.25
CA THR A 275 -4.63 10.99 13.50
C THR A 275 -5.46 11.07 12.22
N TRP A 276 -5.15 10.23 11.23
CA TRP A 276 -5.93 10.14 9.98
C TRP A 276 -7.24 9.38 10.14
N ALA A 277 -7.35 8.55 11.18
CA ALA A 277 -8.52 7.75 11.51
C ALA A 277 -8.89 7.93 12.99
N PRO A 278 -10.18 7.81 13.36
CA PRO A 278 -10.60 7.85 14.76
C PRO A 278 -9.83 6.85 15.61
N LEU A 279 -9.57 7.22 16.86
CA LEU A 279 -8.93 6.34 17.83
C LEU A 279 -9.81 5.11 18.12
N PRO A 280 -9.23 3.94 18.38
CA PRO A 280 -9.99 2.75 18.73
C PRO A 280 -10.98 3.00 19.88
N GLY A 281 -12.24 2.59 19.72
CA GLY A 281 -13.29 2.74 20.73
C GLY A 281 -13.96 4.13 20.75
N SER A 282 -13.67 5.01 19.80
CA SER A 282 -14.30 6.33 19.69
C SER A 282 -15.15 6.47 18.42
N ALA A 283 -16.26 7.21 18.51
CA ALA A 283 -17.09 7.53 17.34
C ALA A 283 -16.35 8.52 16.42
N PRO A 284 -16.52 8.44 15.08
CA PRO A 284 -15.82 9.31 14.14
C PRO A 284 -16.20 10.78 14.33
N THR A 285 -15.35 11.53 15.04
CA THR A 285 -15.45 12.97 15.26
C THR A 285 -14.09 13.65 15.12
N ARG A 286 -14.06 14.98 15.03
CA ARG A 286 -12.79 15.73 15.08
C ARG A 286 -12.08 15.60 16.43
N GLU A 287 -12.79 15.30 17.50
CA GLU A 287 -12.21 15.08 18.82
C GLU A 287 -11.59 13.68 18.90
N SER A 288 -12.29 12.67 18.37
CA SER A 288 -11.82 11.27 18.30
C SER A 288 -10.51 11.04 17.54
N THR A 289 -10.06 12.04 16.78
CA THR A 289 -8.80 12.00 16.03
C THR A 289 -7.70 12.80 16.71
N ARG A 290 -7.96 13.53 17.80
CA ARG A 290 -6.91 14.21 18.56
C ARG A 290 -6.14 13.17 19.34
N LEU A 291 -4.83 13.10 19.11
CA LEU A 291 -3.99 12.13 19.79
C LEU A 291 -3.93 12.36 21.31
N ALA A 292 -4.13 13.60 21.75
CA ALA A 292 -4.21 13.98 23.17
C ALA A 292 -5.41 13.36 23.91
N ASP A 293 -6.45 12.91 23.19
CA ASP A 293 -7.63 12.26 23.78
C ASP A 293 -7.39 10.75 24.04
N ALA A 294 -6.25 10.19 23.56
CA ALA A 294 -5.85 8.82 23.80
C ALA A 294 -5.15 8.63 25.16
N PRO A 295 -5.10 7.40 25.72
CA PRO A 295 -4.33 7.14 26.93
C PRO A 295 -2.86 7.53 26.74
N PRO A 296 -2.29 8.38 27.61
CA PRO A 296 -1.00 9.05 27.36
C PRO A 296 0.18 8.09 27.17
N ARG A 297 0.11 6.90 27.78
CA ARG A 297 1.15 5.86 27.73
C ARG A 297 0.80 4.68 26.80
N ALA A 298 -0.30 4.75 26.06
CA ALA A 298 -0.61 3.73 25.06
C ALA A 298 0.43 3.78 23.94
N ARG A 299 0.78 2.62 23.37
CA ARG A 299 1.65 2.60 22.18
C ARG A 299 0.88 3.12 20.99
N LEU A 300 1.50 3.96 20.17
CA LEU A 300 0.87 4.51 18.96
C LEU A 300 0.34 3.42 18.01
N THR A 301 1.05 2.29 17.91
CA THR A 301 0.61 1.14 17.11
C THR A 301 -0.67 0.50 17.64
N ASP A 302 -0.86 0.47 18.96
CA ASP A 302 -2.09 -0.07 19.58
C ASP A 302 -3.28 0.88 19.34
N LEU A 303 -2.99 2.16 19.05
CA LEU A 303 -3.97 3.17 18.64
C LEU A 303 -4.21 3.20 17.13
N GLY A 304 -3.61 2.28 16.37
CA GLY A 304 -3.75 2.21 14.92
C GLY A 304 -2.93 3.25 14.14
N VAL A 305 -1.92 3.87 14.78
CA VAL A 305 -0.95 4.74 14.09
C VAL A 305 0.24 3.90 13.63
N ALA A 306 0.46 3.86 12.32
CA ALA A 306 1.53 3.09 11.73
C ALA A 306 2.93 3.63 12.11
N PRO A 307 3.97 2.76 12.15
CA PRO A 307 5.35 3.23 12.13
C PRO A 307 5.59 4.12 10.90
N ARG A 308 6.46 5.12 11.03
CA ARG A 308 6.76 6.08 9.96
C ARG A 308 5.52 6.79 9.37
N GLU A 309 4.48 6.97 10.18
CA GLU A 309 3.31 7.74 9.75
C GLU A 309 3.63 9.25 9.70
N ILE A 310 2.92 9.98 8.84
CA ILE A 310 2.99 11.45 8.77
C ILE A 310 1.70 11.99 9.39
N LEU A 311 1.74 12.54 10.60
CA LEU A 311 0.56 12.98 11.33
C LEU A 311 0.29 14.49 11.14
N PRO A 312 -0.97 14.91 10.90
CA PRO A 312 -1.31 16.32 10.86
C PRO A 312 -1.23 16.97 12.25
N VAL A 313 -0.77 18.22 12.29
CA VAL A 313 -0.77 19.08 13.47
C VAL A 313 -1.57 20.33 13.16
N LEU A 314 -2.66 20.52 13.90
CA LEU A 314 -3.47 21.72 13.84
C LEU A 314 -2.88 22.77 14.77
N VAL A 315 -2.67 23.98 14.25
CA VAL A 315 -2.21 25.14 15.03
C VAL A 315 -3.38 26.09 15.24
N ALA A 316 -3.78 26.30 16.49
CA ALA A 316 -4.86 27.21 16.85
C ALA A 316 -4.41 28.67 16.77
N GLY A 317 -5.21 29.53 16.13
CA GLY A 317 -4.92 30.96 15.96
C GLY A 317 -6.04 31.69 15.20
N ARG A 318 -5.81 32.95 14.80
CA ARG A 318 -6.77 33.74 13.99
C ARG A 318 -7.03 33.13 12.60
N THR A 319 -6.05 32.41 12.05
CA THR A 319 -6.19 31.56 10.85
C THR A 319 -5.67 30.16 11.19
N ARG A 320 -6.50 29.14 10.96
CA ARG A 320 -6.06 27.75 11.16
C ARG A 320 -4.98 27.40 10.14
N ARG A 321 -3.85 26.88 10.64
CA ARG A 321 -2.75 26.36 9.83
C ARG A 321 -2.54 24.89 10.15
N ILE A 322 -2.03 24.15 9.17
CA ILE A 322 -1.69 22.74 9.31
C ILE A 322 -0.20 22.58 8.96
N ARG A 323 0.54 21.90 9.84
CA ARG A 323 1.84 21.32 9.53
C ARG A 323 1.78 19.82 9.80
N TYR A 324 2.84 19.09 9.51
CA TYR A 324 2.87 17.63 9.65
C TYR A 324 4.09 17.17 10.44
N LEU A 325 3.94 16.07 11.17
CA LEU A 325 5.01 15.38 11.87
C LEU A 325 5.28 14.03 11.24
N GLU A 326 6.52 13.78 10.84
CA GLU A 326 6.94 12.45 10.40
C GLU A 326 7.50 11.67 11.60
N LEU A 327 6.87 10.53 11.90
CA LEU A 327 7.34 9.59 12.90
C LEU A 327 8.57 8.83 12.39
N SER A 328 9.48 8.46 13.30
CA SER A 328 10.56 7.53 13.00
C SER A 328 10.12 6.07 13.19
N GLU A 329 10.93 5.11 12.73
CA GLU A 329 10.75 3.73 13.20
C GLU A 329 11.19 3.63 14.66
N ALA A 330 10.39 2.96 15.49
CA ALA A 330 10.81 2.62 16.85
C ALA A 330 11.86 1.50 16.76
N GLY A 331 13.15 1.87 16.84
CA GLY A 331 14.25 0.95 17.18
C GLY A 331 14.40 -0.28 16.29
N GLY A 332 14.72 -0.08 15.01
CA GLY A 332 15.52 -1.05 14.25
C GLY A 332 16.98 -0.61 14.33
N LYS A 333 17.88 -1.45 14.85
CA LYS A 333 19.33 -1.17 14.88
C LYS A 333 19.77 -0.55 13.55
N GLY A 334 20.29 0.68 13.63
CA GLY A 334 20.56 1.51 12.47
C GLY A 334 21.41 0.84 11.41
N THR A 335 21.09 1.14 10.16
CA THR A 335 22.09 1.22 9.10
C THR A 335 22.43 2.69 8.92
N PRO A 336 23.70 3.10 9.08
CA PRO A 336 24.11 4.46 8.74
C PRO A 336 23.98 4.65 7.23
N ARG A 337 23.77 5.93 6.87
CA ARG A 337 23.64 6.49 5.52
C ARG A 337 24.61 5.90 4.49
#